data_AF-R8MQ60-F1
#
_entry.id   AF-R8MQ60-F1
#
_cell.length_a   1.000
_cell.length_b   1.000
_cell.length_c   1.000
_cell.angle_alpha   90.00
_cell.angle_beta   90.00
_cell.angle_gamma   90.00
#
_symmetry.space_group_name_H-M   'P 1'
#
loop_
_entity.id
_entity.type
_entity.pdbx_description
1 polymer ?
#
loop_
_entity_poly.entity_id
_entity_poly.type
_entity_poly.pdbx_seq_one_letter_code
_entity_poly.pdbx_strand_id
1 'polypeptide(L)'
;MIFVVFIFLGGGYEKTFAETTGSSQCTSYGELKANQNPSFQHMNCLLTNAALEANIPPEVVKAVAMQESGWRQFDQSGQPMISHDGGIGIMQITNHSKYDQQKLKYDVIYNIQAGIEILSGMYQREDLPKIKDAKREIIENWYFSVMAYNGTKPKNSPIKQSDGTRNKKAYQEEVFTRIEGESFWGSIKLGQYPFMKTDFQYDPSLPKNIEFKKMEYVLSDRIHTSVHHLQRDDQVVVTGDGVSLRSQPSANSSLVSTLAKKTPLIIEGKFVYDQSSNKENQFVWYPVRTINQKLVGYISSAYITKVEKVTGVDITRDIETPKVGQEITFTGKAEGSSQP
;
A
#
# COMPACT_ATOMS: atom_id res chain seq x y z
N MET A 1 -15.86 -62.01 11.45
CA MET A 1 -16.77 -60.90 11.12
C MET A 1 -16.20 -59.63 11.74
N ILE A 2 -15.90 -58.65 10.90
CA ILE A 2 -15.01 -57.51 11.17
C ILE A 2 -15.72 -56.47 12.04
N PHE A 3 -15.04 -56.02 13.11
CA PHE A 3 -15.39 -54.82 13.88
C PHE A 3 -14.86 -53.60 13.13
N VAL A 4 -15.75 -52.68 12.74
CA VAL A 4 -15.38 -51.40 12.12
C VAL A 4 -15.33 -50.34 13.22
N VAL A 5 -14.13 -49.82 13.48
CA VAL A 5 -13.89 -48.67 14.36
C VAL A 5 -13.96 -47.41 13.50
N PHE A 6 -14.91 -46.52 13.80
CA PHE A 6 -14.93 -45.17 13.24
C PHE A 6 -13.95 -44.29 14.01
N ILE A 7 -12.81 -43.97 13.39
CA ILE A 7 -11.91 -42.93 13.87
C ILE A 7 -12.40 -41.61 13.29
N PHE A 8 -13.01 -40.76 14.13
CA PHE A 8 -13.20 -39.35 13.83
C PHE A 8 -11.85 -38.64 13.92
N LEU A 9 -11.23 -38.37 12.77
CA LEU A 9 -10.09 -37.46 12.70
C LEU A 9 -10.63 -36.01 12.66
N GLY A 10 -10.52 -35.33 13.81
CA GLY A 10 -10.71 -33.89 13.90
C GLY A 10 -9.58 -33.17 13.16
N GLY A 11 -9.92 -32.54 12.04
CA GLY A 11 -9.01 -31.64 11.32
C GLY A 11 -9.05 -30.25 11.95
N GLY A 12 -8.15 -29.99 12.90
CA GLY A 12 -7.79 -28.62 13.28
C GLY A 12 -6.87 -28.04 12.21
N TYR A 13 -7.24 -26.92 11.61
CA TYR A 13 -6.45 -26.20 10.63
C TYR A 13 -5.22 -25.53 11.29
N GLU A 14 -4.10 -26.24 11.35
CA GLU A 14 -2.79 -25.57 11.43
C GLU A 14 -2.42 -25.10 10.02
N LYS A 15 -2.67 -23.83 9.73
CA LYS A 15 -2.00 -23.17 8.60
C LYS A 15 -0.52 -23.02 8.99
N THR A 16 0.30 -23.97 8.57
CA THR A 16 1.74 -23.78 8.53
C THR A 16 2.04 -22.59 7.60
N PHE A 17 2.64 -21.53 8.15
CA PHE A 17 3.26 -20.47 7.35
C PHE A 17 4.47 -21.09 6.65
N ALA A 18 4.23 -21.78 5.54
CA ALA A 18 5.25 -22.27 4.65
C ALA A 18 5.99 -21.06 4.05
N GLU A 19 7.25 -21.28 3.69
CA GLU A 19 8.07 -20.31 2.97
C GLU A 19 7.29 -19.83 1.73
N THR A 20 6.84 -18.57 1.76
CA THR A 20 5.99 -18.02 0.69
C THR A 20 6.79 -17.86 -0.60
N THR A 21 6.13 -17.98 -1.75
CA THR A 21 6.78 -17.81 -3.06
C THR A 21 7.54 -16.48 -3.15
N GLY A 22 7.04 -15.43 -2.49
CA GLY A 22 7.64 -14.10 -2.45
C GLY A 22 8.98 -14.01 -1.71
N SER A 23 9.22 -14.82 -0.66
CA SER A 23 10.52 -14.81 0.03
C SER A 23 11.61 -15.45 -0.83
N SER A 24 11.28 -16.51 -1.58
CA SER A 24 12.22 -17.16 -2.49
C SER A 24 12.74 -16.21 -3.59
N GLN A 25 11.90 -15.25 -4.03
CA GLN A 25 12.25 -14.23 -5.02
C GLN A 25 13.25 -13.18 -4.50
N CYS A 26 13.46 -13.12 -3.18
CA CYS A 26 14.34 -12.14 -2.54
C CYS A 26 15.74 -12.67 -2.20
N THR A 27 15.99 -13.96 -2.41
CA THR A 27 17.28 -14.62 -2.13
C THR A 27 18.46 -13.96 -2.87
N SER A 28 18.24 -13.33 -4.01
CA SER A 28 19.27 -12.57 -4.74
C SER A 28 19.77 -11.34 -4.00
N TYR A 29 19.09 -10.88 -2.95
CA TYR A 29 19.46 -9.71 -2.14
C TYR A 29 20.21 -10.08 -0.85
N GLY A 30 20.56 -11.36 -0.70
CA GLY A 30 21.37 -11.90 0.39
C GLY A 30 20.62 -12.94 1.21
N GLU A 31 21.32 -13.48 2.21
CA GLU A 31 20.76 -14.46 3.14
C GLU A 31 20.20 -13.77 4.39
N LEU A 32 19.12 -14.32 4.94
CA LEU A 32 18.61 -13.92 6.25
C LEU A 32 19.51 -14.49 7.34
N LYS A 33 20.08 -13.61 8.16
CA LYS A 33 20.93 -13.98 9.29
C LYS A 33 20.15 -13.86 10.58
N ALA A 34 20.35 -14.82 11.49
CA ALA A 34 19.76 -14.76 12.82
C ALA A 34 20.13 -13.45 13.51
N ASN A 35 19.15 -12.81 14.16
CA ASN A 35 19.33 -11.62 14.99
C ASN A 35 19.93 -10.40 14.25
N GLN A 36 19.80 -10.34 12.93
CA GLN A 36 20.29 -9.24 12.11
C GLN A 36 19.21 -8.78 11.14
N ASN A 37 19.09 -7.47 10.96
CA ASN A 37 18.22 -6.93 9.91
C ASN A 37 18.83 -7.24 8.54
N PRO A 38 18.03 -7.68 7.55
CA PRO A 38 18.45 -7.74 6.17
C PRO A 38 18.92 -6.38 5.64
N SER A 39 19.60 -6.38 4.49
CA SER A 39 19.87 -5.13 3.79
C SER A 39 18.56 -4.41 3.47
N PHE A 40 18.60 -3.09 3.34
CA PHE A 40 17.39 -2.29 3.08
C PHE A 40 16.63 -2.78 1.84
N GLN A 41 17.34 -3.13 0.76
CA GLN A 41 16.71 -3.61 -0.47
C GLN A 41 16.24 -5.07 -0.39
N HIS A 42 16.87 -5.90 0.44
CA HIS A 42 16.31 -7.22 0.78
C HIS A 42 14.99 -7.04 1.55
N MET A 43 14.93 -6.14 2.53
CA MET A 43 13.69 -5.85 3.26
C MET A 43 12.61 -5.25 2.34
N ASN A 44 13.00 -4.31 1.47
CA ASN A 44 12.12 -3.76 0.43
C ASN A 44 11.51 -4.89 -0.41
N CYS A 45 12.32 -5.88 -0.78
CA CYS A 45 11.88 -7.04 -1.52
C CYS A 45 10.85 -7.88 -0.77
N LEU A 46 11.12 -8.20 0.50
CA LEU A 46 10.21 -9.00 1.32
C LEU A 46 8.86 -8.31 1.52
N LEU A 47 8.86 -7.03 1.90
CA LEU A 47 7.64 -6.25 2.09
C LEU A 47 6.85 -6.10 0.79
N THR A 48 7.52 -5.84 -0.34
CA THR A 48 6.86 -5.68 -1.64
C THR A 48 6.18 -6.96 -2.07
N ASN A 49 6.90 -8.08 -2.06
CA ASN A 49 6.35 -9.33 -2.57
C ASN A 49 5.24 -9.87 -1.68
N ALA A 50 5.37 -9.78 -0.36
CA ALA A 50 4.31 -10.20 0.54
C ALA A 50 3.04 -9.32 0.36
N ALA A 51 3.19 -8.02 0.11
CA ALA A 51 2.06 -7.14 -0.20
C ALA A 51 1.38 -7.53 -1.53
N LEU A 52 2.16 -7.79 -2.59
CA LEU A 52 1.64 -8.23 -3.89
C LEU A 52 0.88 -9.56 -3.78
N GLU A 53 1.40 -10.53 -3.03
CA GLU A 53 0.72 -11.82 -2.78
C GLU A 53 -0.63 -11.65 -2.09
N ALA A 54 -0.75 -10.67 -1.20
CA ALA A 54 -1.99 -10.36 -0.49
C ALA A 54 -2.92 -9.38 -1.23
N ASN A 55 -2.58 -9.01 -2.46
CA ASN A 55 -3.27 -7.98 -3.24
C ASN A 55 -3.47 -6.68 -2.42
N ILE A 56 -2.37 -6.20 -1.85
CA ILE A 56 -2.26 -4.92 -1.14
C ILE A 56 -1.23 -4.06 -1.89
N PRO A 57 -1.49 -2.78 -2.15
CA PRO A 57 -0.50 -1.86 -2.69
C PRO A 57 0.79 -1.91 -1.85
N PRO A 58 1.94 -2.29 -2.43
CA PRO A 58 3.19 -2.34 -1.70
C PRO A 58 3.56 -1.01 -1.01
N GLU A 59 3.17 0.13 -1.57
CA GLU A 59 3.35 1.45 -0.97
C GLU A 59 2.70 1.54 0.42
N VAL A 60 1.51 0.95 0.59
CA VAL A 60 0.78 0.95 1.88
C VAL A 60 1.52 0.10 2.91
N VAL A 61 1.89 -1.14 2.57
CA VAL A 61 2.58 -2.05 3.50
C VAL A 61 3.94 -1.48 3.91
N LYS A 62 4.68 -0.92 2.96
CA LYS A 62 5.97 -0.26 3.20
C LYS A 62 5.85 0.93 4.14
N ALA A 63 4.86 1.79 3.94
CA ALA A 63 4.65 2.95 4.78
C ALA A 63 4.18 2.57 6.20
N VAL A 64 3.36 1.53 6.34
CA VAL A 64 3.01 0.94 7.64
C VAL A 64 4.27 0.42 8.34
N ALA A 65 5.05 -0.45 7.71
CA ALA A 65 6.29 -0.98 8.29
C ALA A 65 7.30 0.13 8.66
N MET A 66 7.36 1.20 7.86
CA MET A 66 8.22 2.35 8.15
C MET A 66 7.73 3.09 9.40
N GLN A 67 6.41 3.33 9.50
CA GLN A 67 5.81 3.98 10.65
C GLN A 67 5.96 3.14 11.93
N GLU A 68 5.86 1.81 11.82
CA GLU A 68 5.92 0.90 12.96
C GLU A 68 7.33 0.75 13.53
N SER A 69 8.36 0.56 12.69
CA SER A 69 9.71 0.28 13.22
C SER A 69 10.88 0.88 12.42
N GLY A 70 10.58 1.57 11.32
CA GLY A 70 11.58 1.97 10.35
C GLY A 70 12.19 0.78 9.60
N TRP A 71 11.36 -0.24 9.31
CA TRP A 71 11.75 -1.49 8.66
C TRP A 71 12.76 -2.35 9.45
N ARG A 72 12.75 -2.24 10.77
CA ARG A 72 13.64 -3.02 11.65
C ARG A 72 12.89 -4.10 12.39
N GLN A 73 13.41 -5.33 12.30
CA GLN A 73 13.01 -6.45 13.13
C GLN A 73 13.81 -6.50 14.43
N PHE A 74 15.09 -6.14 14.35
CA PHE A 74 16.03 -6.18 15.48
C PHE A 74 16.64 -4.79 15.77
N ASP A 75 17.01 -4.55 17.02
CA ASP A 75 17.80 -3.40 17.43
C ASP A 75 19.30 -3.59 17.08
N GLN A 76 20.13 -2.61 17.46
CA GLN A 76 21.57 -2.66 17.19
C GLN A 76 22.31 -3.77 17.97
N SER A 77 21.70 -4.31 19.03
CA SER A 77 22.23 -5.41 19.83
C SER A 77 21.75 -6.78 19.33
N GLY A 78 20.99 -6.83 18.23
CA GLY A 78 20.38 -8.04 17.70
C GLY A 78 19.19 -8.55 18.52
N GLN A 79 18.64 -7.73 19.42
CA GLN A 79 17.42 -8.08 20.15
C GLN A 79 16.19 -7.71 19.32
N PRO A 80 15.10 -8.50 19.36
CA PRO A 80 13.85 -8.14 18.69
C PRO A 80 13.36 -6.76 19.13
N MET A 81 12.90 -5.96 18.17
CA MET A 81 12.24 -4.69 18.46
C MET A 81 10.93 -4.97 19.20
N ILE A 82 10.82 -4.53 20.45
CA ILE A 82 9.60 -4.65 21.25
C ILE A 82 9.26 -3.27 21.82
N SER A 83 8.11 -2.71 21.45
CA SER A 83 7.63 -1.43 21.97
C SER A 83 7.11 -1.54 23.41
N HIS A 84 6.91 -0.39 24.04
CA HIS A 84 6.39 -0.31 25.41
C HIS A 84 5.00 -0.96 25.57
N ASP A 85 4.15 -0.88 24.54
CA ASP A 85 2.83 -1.50 24.51
C ASP A 85 2.85 -2.97 24.05
N GLY A 86 4.03 -3.56 23.86
CA GLY A 86 4.23 -4.97 23.55
C GLY A 86 4.17 -5.33 22.07
N GLY A 87 4.24 -4.35 21.17
CA GLY A 87 4.33 -4.57 19.73
C GLY A 87 5.67 -5.18 19.34
N ILE A 88 5.63 -6.26 18.53
CA ILE A 88 6.80 -7.07 18.21
C ILE A 88 7.21 -6.90 16.75
N GLY A 89 8.50 -6.63 16.53
CA GLY A 89 9.18 -6.75 15.24
C GLY A 89 8.83 -5.67 14.21
N ILE A 90 9.08 -5.96 12.94
CA ILE A 90 9.00 -4.98 11.85
C ILE A 90 7.59 -4.39 11.64
N MET A 91 6.55 -5.19 11.87
CA MET A 91 5.16 -4.76 11.74
C MET A 91 4.50 -4.43 13.09
N GLN A 92 5.27 -4.42 14.18
CA GLN A 92 4.83 -4.13 15.57
C GLN A 92 3.52 -4.84 15.96
N ILE A 93 3.53 -6.17 15.89
CA ILE A 93 2.34 -7.00 16.16
C ILE A 93 2.09 -7.05 17.67
N THR A 94 0.93 -6.54 18.11
CA THR A 94 0.56 -6.44 19.54
C THR A 94 -0.65 -7.33 19.87
N ASN A 95 -0.63 -8.02 21.02
CA ASN A 95 -1.79 -8.70 21.63
C ASN A 95 -2.58 -9.68 20.74
N HIS A 96 -1.88 -10.55 20.01
CA HIS A 96 -2.51 -11.60 19.20
C HIS A 96 -2.03 -13.00 19.57
N SER A 97 -2.77 -13.68 20.45
CA SER A 97 -2.46 -15.05 20.92
C SER A 97 -2.50 -16.11 19.82
N LYS A 98 -3.14 -15.82 18.68
CA LYS A 98 -3.15 -16.71 17.50
C LYS A 98 -1.79 -16.83 16.80
N TYR A 99 -0.87 -15.90 17.04
CA TYR A 99 0.46 -15.90 16.43
C TYR A 99 1.52 -16.45 17.39
N ASP A 100 2.46 -17.20 16.83
CA ASP A 100 3.63 -17.69 17.55
C ASP A 100 4.54 -16.51 17.92
N GLN A 101 4.60 -16.21 19.22
CA GLN A 101 5.34 -15.06 19.74
C GLN A 101 6.86 -15.18 19.54
N GLN A 102 7.40 -16.40 19.48
CA GLN A 102 8.83 -16.59 19.22
C GLN A 102 9.13 -16.32 17.75
N LYS A 103 8.27 -16.80 16.83
CA LYS A 103 8.41 -16.48 15.41
C LYS A 103 8.22 -14.99 15.14
N LEU A 104 7.24 -14.32 15.76
CA LEU A 104 7.10 -12.87 15.64
C LEU A 104 8.38 -12.11 16.00
N LYS A 105 9.17 -12.62 16.96
CA LYS A 105 10.41 -12.00 17.44
C LYS A 105 11.60 -12.26 16.52
N TYR A 106 11.76 -13.49 16.04
CA TYR A 106 13.01 -13.93 15.41
C TYR A 106 12.90 -14.31 13.94
N ASP A 107 11.69 -14.46 13.42
CA ASP A 107 11.41 -14.72 12.01
C ASP A 107 10.80 -13.48 11.35
N VAL A 108 11.63 -12.80 10.57
CA VAL A 108 11.24 -11.56 9.88
C VAL A 108 10.14 -11.79 8.85
N ILE A 109 10.15 -12.93 8.16
CA ILE A 109 9.14 -13.27 7.14
C ILE A 109 7.81 -13.52 7.84
N TYR A 110 7.82 -14.29 8.93
CA TYR A 110 6.63 -14.55 9.73
C TYR A 110 6.02 -13.26 10.30
N ASN A 111 6.84 -12.34 10.81
CA ASN A 111 6.37 -11.05 11.31
C ASN A 111 5.69 -10.21 10.21
N ILE A 112 6.31 -10.12 9.02
CA ILE A 112 5.75 -9.42 7.86
C ILE A 112 4.41 -10.04 7.45
N GLN A 113 4.35 -11.37 7.33
CA GLN A 113 3.12 -12.09 6.95
C GLN A 113 2.01 -11.88 7.96
N ALA A 114 2.30 -11.95 9.27
CA ALA A 114 1.33 -11.68 10.32
C ALA A 114 0.77 -10.25 10.23
N GLY A 115 1.63 -9.24 10.00
CA GLY A 115 1.20 -7.86 9.80
C GLY A 115 0.31 -7.68 8.57
N ILE A 116 0.67 -8.32 7.45
CA ILE A 116 -0.12 -8.30 6.22
C ILE A 116 -1.48 -8.95 6.41
N GLU A 117 -1.56 -10.08 7.12
CA GLU A 117 -2.83 -10.72 7.44
C GLU A 117 -3.73 -9.82 8.30
N ILE A 118 -3.18 -9.17 9.31
CA ILE A 118 -3.93 -8.25 10.16
C ILE A 118 -4.43 -7.07 9.32
N LEU A 119 -3.56 -6.43 8.54
CA LEU A 119 -3.92 -5.29 7.69
C LEU A 119 -4.99 -5.68 6.66
N SER A 120 -4.84 -6.84 6.03
CA SER A 120 -5.85 -7.39 5.11
C SER A 120 -7.18 -7.66 5.81
N GLY A 121 -7.14 -8.17 7.04
CA GLY A 121 -8.32 -8.36 7.89
C GLY A 121 -8.99 -7.04 8.25
N MET A 122 -8.23 -5.96 8.50
CA MET A 122 -8.79 -4.63 8.71
C MET A 122 -9.55 -4.14 7.48
N TYR A 123 -9.03 -4.39 6.27
CA TYR A 123 -9.73 -4.05 5.03
C TYR A 123 -11.07 -4.79 4.85
N GLN A 124 -11.19 -6.00 5.40
CA GLN A 124 -12.41 -6.80 5.32
C GLN A 124 -13.49 -6.35 6.31
N ARG A 125 -13.17 -5.49 7.27
CA ARG A 125 -14.15 -4.99 8.24
C ARG A 125 -15.27 -4.20 7.55
N GLU A 126 -16.49 -4.43 8.01
CA GLU A 126 -17.70 -3.76 7.50
C GLU A 126 -18.05 -2.50 8.30
N ASP A 127 -17.45 -2.33 9.48
CA ASP A 127 -17.62 -1.16 10.34
C ASP A 127 -16.64 -0.02 10.04
N LEU A 128 -15.85 -0.14 8.97
CA LEU A 128 -14.94 0.89 8.50
C LEU A 128 -15.45 1.57 7.21
N PRO A 129 -15.30 2.89 7.07
CA PRO A 129 -15.66 3.55 5.83
C PRO A 129 -14.80 3.12 4.64
N LYS A 130 -15.35 3.24 3.43
CA LYS A 130 -14.66 2.89 2.18
C LYS A 130 -14.74 4.01 1.14
N ILE A 131 -13.86 3.94 0.14
CA ILE A 131 -13.98 4.81 -1.03
C ILE A 131 -14.90 4.14 -2.05
N LYS A 132 -15.92 4.87 -2.50
CA LYS A 132 -16.90 4.39 -3.47
C LYS A 132 -16.20 3.88 -4.73
N ASP A 133 -16.61 2.72 -5.21
CA ASP A 133 -16.09 2.04 -6.41
C ASP A 133 -14.58 1.69 -6.38
N ALA A 134 -13.86 2.05 -5.32
CA ALA A 134 -12.45 1.75 -5.20
C ALA A 134 -12.25 0.29 -4.77
N LYS A 135 -11.27 -0.35 -5.41
CA LYS A 135 -10.89 -1.75 -5.15
C LYS A 135 -9.64 -1.83 -4.29
N ARG A 136 -9.13 -3.04 -4.05
CA ARG A 136 -7.96 -3.27 -3.17
C ARG A 136 -6.66 -2.73 -3.74
N GLU A 137 -6.54 -2.67 -5.06
CA GLU A 137 -5.37 -2.15 -5.76
C GLU A 137 -5.22 -0.63 -5.65
N ILE A 138 -6.24 0.08 -5.16
CA ILE A 138 -6.27 1.53 -4.98
C ILE A 138 -5.71 1.91 -3.62
N ILE A 139 -4.67 2.75 -3.59
CA ILE A 139 -3.96 3.18 -2.37
C ILE A 139 -4.91 3.89 -1.40
N GLU A 140 -5.73 4.82 -1.88
CA GLU A 140 -6.67 5.58 -1.05
C GLU A 140 -7.70 4.70 -0.33
N ASN A 141 -8.04 3.55 -0.90
CA ASN A 141 -9.02 2.66 -0.30
C ASN A 141 -8.50 1.96 0.97
N TRP A 142 -7.21 2.07 1.29
CA TRP A 142 -6.60 1.50 2.50
C TRP A 142 -6.60 2.44 3.69
N TYR A 143 -7.02 3.69 3.54
CA TYR A 143 -6.90 4.72 4.59
C TYR A 143 -7.52 4.31 5.93
N PHE A 144 -8.76 3.80 5.90
CA PHE A 144 -9.44 3.37 7.12
C PHE A 144 -8.92 2.04 7.67
N SER A 145 -8.46 1.14 6.80
CA SER A 145 -7.80 -0.11 7.19
C SER A 145 -6.49 0.15 7.93
N VAL A 146 -5.69 1.11 7.44
CA VAL A 146 -4.46 1.59 8.08
C VAL A 146 -4.78 2.26 9.41
N MET A 147 -5.83 3.09 9.48
CA MET A 147 -6.30 3.65 10.76
C MET A 147 -6.63 2.51 11.74
N ALA A 148 -7.39 1.51 11.30
CA ALA A 148 -7.83 0.40 12.12
C ALA A 148 -6.69 -0.54 12.55
N TYR A 149 -5.61 -0.63 11.76
CA TYR A 149 -4.39 -1.35 12.12
C TYR A 149 -3.79 -0.82 13.43
N ASN A 150 -3.69 0.51 13.57
CA ASN A 150 -3.29 1.15 14.84
C ASN A 150 -4.45 1.24 15.85
N GLY A 151 -5.67 1.37 15.35
CA GLY A 151 -6.92 1.41 16.11
C GLY A 151 -7.79 2.62 15.80
N THR A 152 -9.11 2.45 15.86
CA THR A 152 -10.11 3.50 15.60
C THR A 152 -10.34 4.41 16.82
N LYS A 153 -9.27 4.79 17.52
CA LYS A 153 -9.32 5.63 18.73
C LYS A 153 -9.39 7.12 18.40
N PRO A 154 -9.92 7.98 19.29
CA PRO A 154 -10.02 9.44 19.10
C PRO A 154 -8.76 10.12 18.57
N LYS A 155 -7.58 9.70 19.06
CA LYS A 155 -6.28 10.22 18.62
C LYS A 155 -6.03 10.05 17.11
N ASN A 156 -6.65 9.04 16.50
CA ASN A 156 -6.53 8.70 15.09
C ASN A 156 -7.68 9.28 14.25
N SER A 157 -8.60 10.05 14.83
CA SER A 157 -9.59 10.74 14.02
C SER A 157 -8.90 11.70 13.05
N PRO A 158 -9.29 11.72 11.77
CA PRO A 158 -8.67 12.59 10.78
C PRO A 158 -9.07 14.06 10.95
N ILE A 159 -10.14 14.34 11.69
CA ILE A 159 -10.66 15.67 11.96
C ILE A 159 -10.75 15.87 13.47
N LYS A 160 -10.23 16.98 13.98
CA LYS A 160 -10.34 17.32 15.40
C LYS A 160 -11.76 17.78 15.73
N GLN A 161 -12.37 17.20 16.76
CA GLN A 161 -13.68 17.64 17.25
C GLN A 161 -13.68 19.07 17.80
N SER A 162 -12.57 19.61 18.27
CA SER A 162 -12.53 20.97 18.83
C SER A 162 -12.89 22.05 17.79
N ASP A 163 -12.32 21.94 16.59
CA ASP A 163 -12.31 23.03 15.61
C ASP A 163 -12.60 22.57 14.16
N GLY A 164 -12.77 21.26 13.93
CA GLY A 164 -12.99 20.71 12.59
C GLY A 164 -11.75 20.70 11.71
N THR A 165 -10.57 21.03 12.24
CA THR A 165 -9.32 21.03 11.47
C THR A 165 -8.75 19.62 11.28
N ARG A 166 -7.99 19.42 10.20
CA ARG A 166 -7.32 18.14 9.91
C ARG A 166 -6.28 17.79 10.96
N ASN A 167 -6.34 16.58 11.47
CA ASN A 167 -5.39 16.01 12.40
C ASN A 167 -4.25 15.31 11.65
N LYS A 168 -3.26 16.09 11.19
CA LYS A 168 -2.09 15.55 10.46
C LYS A 168 -1.23 14.56 11.25
N LYS A 169 -1.46 14.43 12.57
CA LYS A 169 -0.75 13.50 13.46
C LYS A 169 -1.52 12.20 13.71
N ALA A 170 -2.70 12.02 13.11
CA ALA A 170 -3.37 10.73 13.13
C ALA A 170 -2.50 9.69 12.44
N TYR A 171 -2.49 8.45 12.93
CA TYR A 171 -1.59 7.40 12.44
C TYR A 171 -1.63 7.24 10.92
N GLN A 172 -2.83 7.12 10.34
CA GLN A 172 -3.01 6.94 8.90
C GLN A 172 -2.62 8.19 8.09
N GLU A 173 -2.67 9.38 8.68
CA GLU A 173 -2.23 10.62 8.05
C GLU A 173 -0.71 10.64 7.90
N GLU A 174 0.01 10.18 8.92
CA GLU A 174 1.46 10.01 8.88
C GLU A 174 1.87 8.92 7.88
N VAL A 175 1.19 7.77 7.89
CA VAL A 175 1.43 6.69 6.91
C VAL A 175 1.23 7.18 5.47
N PHE A 176 0.14 7.89 5.18
CA PHE A 176 -0.10 8.40 3.82
C PHE A 176 0.90 9.50 3.43
N THR A 177 1.36 10.31 4.39
CA THR A 177 2.46 11.25 4.17
C THR A 177 3.76 10.53 3.80
N ARG A 178 4.04 9.38 4.43
CA ARG A 178 5.18 8.53 4.07
C ARG A 178 5.06 7.93 2.67
N ILE A 179 3.87 7.50 2.27
CA ILE A 179 3.65 7.02 0.89
C ILE A 179 4.06 8.12 -0.11
N GLU A 180 3.56 9.34 0.07
CA GLU A 180 3.92 10.46 -0.81
C GLU A 180 5.42 10.77 -0.78
N GLY A 181 6.04 10.80 0.41
CA GLY A 181 7.44 11.20 0.57
C GLY A 181 8.47 10.13 0.22
N GLU A 182 8.18 8.86 0.50
CA GLU A 182 9.16 7.77 0.47
C GLU A 182 8.95 6.87 -0.75
N SER A 183 7.69 6.56 -1.11
CA SER A 183 7.38 5.77 -2.31
C SER A 183 7.32 6.64 -3.57
N PHE A 184 6.84 7.89 -3.46
CA PHE A 184 6.67 8.79 -4.60
C PHE A 184 7.59 10.01 -4.61
N TRP A 185 8.44 10.19 -3.59
CA TRP A 185 9.39 11.32 -3.51
C TRP A 185 8.73 12.69 -3.75
N GLY A 186 7.47 12.84 -3.33
CA GLY A 186 6.65 14.03 -3.51
C GLY A 186 6.16 14.28 -4.93
N SER A 187 6.47 13.42 -5.90
CA SER A 187 6.04 13.60 -7.31
C SER A 187 4.54 13.32 -7.51
N ILE A 188 3.96 12.47 -6.66
CA ILE A 188 2.53 12.14 -6.64
C ILE A 188 1.94 12.63 -5.32
N LYS A 189 0.78 13.27 -5.42
CA LYS A 189 -0.09 13.62 -4.30
C LYS A 189 -1.32 12.73 -4.35
N LEU A 190 -1.61 12.07 -3.22
CA LEU A 190 -2.74 11.16 -3.12
C LEU A 190 -4.05 11.95 -2.98
N GLY A 191 -5.15 11.31 -3.35
CA GLY A 191 -6.47 11.92 -3.31
C GLY A 191 -6.84 12.38 -1.90
N GLN A 192 -7.38 13.60 -1.78
CA GLN A 192 -7.81 14.15 -0.50
C GLN A 192 -9.25 13.76 -0.19
N TYR A 193 -9.50 13.42 1.08
CA TYR A 193 -10.80 12.99 1.55
C TYR A 193 -11.65 14.21 1.94
N PRO A 194 -12.93 14.28 1.49
CA PRO A 194 -13.83 15.38 1.83
C PRO A 194 -14.46 15.17 3.22
N PHE A 195 -13.61 14.99 4.23
CA PHE A 195 -14.04 14.72 5.59
C PHE A 195 -14.69 15.94 6.24
N MET A 196 -15.81 15.70 6.91
CA MET A 196 -16.48 16.66 7.78
C MET A 196 -16.40 16.23 9.23
N LYS A 197 -16.41 17.20 10.15
CA LYS A 197 -16.43 16.92 11.61
C LYS A 197 -17.59 15.99 12.01
N THR A 198 -18.75 16.14 11.36
CA THR A 198 -19.96 15.34 11.60
C THR A 198 -19.83 13.89 11.15
N ASP A 199 -18.84 13.55 10.32
CA ASP A 199 -18.63 12.19 9.84
C ASP A 199 -18.04 11.28 10.94
N PHE A 200 -17.48 11.87 12.00
CA PHE A 200 -16.83 11.18 13.10
C PHE A 200 -17.45 11.61 14.43
N GLN A 201 -18.05 10.68 15.17
CA GLN A 201 -18.54 10.94 16.52
C GLN A 201 -17.62 10.26 17.54
N TYR A 202 -17.03 11.05 18.43
CA TYR A 202 -16.22 10.55 19.54
C TYR A 202 -16.03 11.61 20.63
N ASP A 203 -15.73 11.17 21.85
CA ASP A 203 -15.28 12.02 22.94
C ASP A 203 -13.75 11.91 23.06
N PRO A 204 -12.99 13.02 22.89
CA PRO A 204 -11.53 12.97 22.95
C PRO A 204 -10.96 12.59 24.33
N SER A 205 -11.77 12.65 25.40
CA SER A 205 -11.37 12.29 26.76
C SER A 205 -11.60 10.83 27.11
N LEU A 206 -12.34 10.08 26.27
CA LEU A 206 -12.69 8.68 26.54
C LEU A 206 -11.91 7.72 25.63
N PRO A 207 -11.57 6.51 26.11
CA PRO A 207 -10.87 5.51 25.31
C PRO A 207 -11.78 4.77 24.31
N LYS A 208 -13.04 5.21 24.14
CA LYS A 208 -14.02 4.59 23.24
C LYS A 208 -13.60 4.77 21.79
N ASN A 209 -13.96 3.81 20.94
CA ASN A 209 -13.70 3.94 19.51
C ASN A 209 -14.54 5.07 18.90
N ILE A 210 -14.05 5.61 17.79
CA ILE A 210 -14.78 6.54 16.93
C ILE A 210 -15.97 5.80 16.34
N GLU A 211 -17.13 6.44 16.39
CA GLU A 211 -18.31 6.04 15.64
C GLU A 211 -18.30 6.77 14.29
N PHE A 212 -18.25 6.02 13.20
CA PHE A 212 -18.30 6.57 11.85
C PHE A 212 -19.75 6.82 11.43
N LYS A 213 -20.10 8.08 11.16
CA LYS A 213 -21.45 8.48 10.71
C LYS A 213 -21.60 8.43 9.20
N LYS A 214 -20.48 8.42 8.47
CA LYS A 214 -20.42 8.27 7.02
C LYS A 214 -19.51 7.11 6.67
N MET A 215 -20.09 6.11 6.01
CA MET A 215 -19.44 4.84 5.68
C MET A 215 -18.89 4.76 4.25
N GLU A 216 -19.21 5.73 3.41
CA GLU A 216 -18.74 5.76 2.01
C GLU A 216 -18.36 7.18 1.61
N TYR A 217 -17.22 7.31 0.93
CA TYR A 217 -16.71 8.58 0.42
C TYR A 217 -16.48 8.52 -1.09
N VAL A 218 -16.84 9.60 -1.77
CA VAL A 218 -16.43 9.85 -3.16
C VAL A 218 -15.29 10.84 -3.11
N LEU A 219 -14.17 10.51 -3.76
CA LEU A 219 -13.03 11.42 -3.89
C LEU A 219 -13.17 12.22 -5.18
N SER A 220 -12.98 13.53 -5.10
CA SER A 220 -12.95 14.42 -6.28
C SER A 220 -11.60 14.37 -6.99
N ASP A 221 -10.56 14.02 -6.25
CA ASP A 221 -9.21 13.90 -6.77
C ASP A 221 -9.00 12.55 -7.46
N ARG A 222 -7.95 12.46 -8.27
CA ARG A 222 -7.48 11.18 -8.81
C ARG A 222 -7.17 10.20 -7.67
N ILE A 223 -7.67 8.97 -7.81
CA ILE A 223 -7.25 7.82 -7.02
C ILE A 223 -6.14 7.05 -7.73
N HIS A 224 -5.29 6.36 -6.97
CA HIS A 224 -4.05 5.81 -7.47
C HIS A 224 -3.99 4.29 -7.31
N THR A 225 -3.95 3.60 -8.44
CA THR A 225 -3.53 2.20 -8.48
C THR A 225 -2.02 2.11 -8.22
N SER A 226 -1.59 1.11 -7.46
CA SER A 226 -0.16 0.86 -7.21
C SER A 226 0.65 0.73 -8.50
N VAL A 227 1.85 1.33 -8.51
CA VAL A 227 2.78 1.21 -9.63
C VAL A 227 3.51 -0.14 -9.65
N HIS A 228 3.34 -0.98 -8.63
CA HIS A 228 3.95 -2.32 -8.56
C HIS A 228 3.19 -3.39 -9.36
N HIS A 229 2.01 -3.06 -9.89
CA HIS A 229 1.25 -3.93 -10.79
C HIS A 229 1.57 -3.72 -12.28
N LEU A 230 2.51 -2.83 -12.61
CA LEU A 230 2.89 -2.57 -14.00
C LEU A 230 3.52 -3.80 -14.64
N GLN A 231 3.11 -4.07 -15.88
CA GLN A 231 3.56 -5.21 -16.67
C GLN A 231 4.27 -4.73 -17.93
N ARG A 232 4.99 -5.64 -18.60
CA ARG A 232 5.55 -5.36 -19.92
C ARG A 232 4.46 -4.83 -20.86
N ASP A 233 4.82 -3.86 -21.69
CA ASP A 233 3.95 -3.17 -22.64
C ASP A 233 2.90 -2.22 -22.03
N ASP A 234 2.81 -2.12 -20.69
CA ASP A 234 2.06 -1.05 -20.06
C ASP A 234 2.64 0.31 -20.46
N GLN A 235 1.75 1.26 -20.76
CA GLN A 235 2.13 2.65 -20.98
C GLN A 235 2.06 3.43 -19.67
N VAL A 236 3.12 4.18 -19.40
CA VAL A 236 3.22 5.07 -18.24
C VAL A 236 3.63 6.46 -18.70
N VAL A 237 3.37 7.46 -17.87
CA VAL A 237 3.82 8.83 -18.09
C VAL A 237 4.67 9.31 -16.93
N VAL A 238 5.68 10.11 -17.26
CA VAL A 238 6.54 10.76 -16.27
C VAL A 238 5.76 11.84 -15.50
N THR A 239 5.87 11.85 -14.17
CA THR A 239 5.08 12.74 -13.30
C THR A 239 5.76 14.08 -12.97
N GLY A 240 7.07 14.22 -13.22
CA GLY A 240 7.85 15.43 -12.95
C GLY A 240 8.78 15.84 -14.11
N ASP A 241 9.33 17.06 -14.04
CA ASP A 241 10.31 17.57 -15.00
C ASP A 241 11.74 17.23 -14.58
N GLY A 242 12.62 17.01 -15.57
CA GLY A 242 14.03 16.70 -15.31
C GLY A 242 14.27 15.31 -14.72
N VAL A 243 13.31 14.38 -14.84
CA VAL A 243 13.42 13.03 -14.29
C VAL A 243 14.53 12.27 -15.00
N SER A 244 15.45 11.68 -14.23
CA SER A 244 16.58 10.95 -14.78
C SER A 244 16.18 9.58 -15.33
N LEU A 245 16.45 9.34 -16.61
CA LEU A 245 16.54 8.00 -17.18
C LEU A 245 17.97 7.50 -17.01
N ARG A 246 18.15 6.32 -16.40
CA ARG A 246 19.44 5.81 -15.95
C ARG A 246 19.85 4.55 -16.70
N SER A 247 21.15 4.28 -16.81
CA SER A 247 21.63 3.08 -17.52
C SER A 247 21.48 1.80 -16.70
N GLN A 248 21.39 1.93 -15.38
CA GLN A 248 21.18 0.84 -14.41
C GLN A 248 20.16 1.29 -13.35
N PRO A 249 19.56 0.37 -12.56
CA PRO A 249 18.61 0.70 -11.49
C PRO A 249 19.31 1.29 -10.26
N SER A 250 19.98 2.41 -10.44
CA SER A 250 20.74 3.12 -9.41
C SER A 250 20.86 4.60 -9.75
N ALA A 251 20.67 5.45 -8.74
CA ALA A 251 20.90 6.88 -8.86
C ALA A 251 22.37 7.24 -9.16
N ASN A 252 23.30 6.33 -8.85
CA ASN A 252 24.74 6.50 -9.07
C ASN A 252 25.17 6.07 -10.49
N SER A 253 24.28 5.46 -11.26
CA SER A 253 24.59 5.03 -12.64
C SER A 253 24.55 6.19 -13.63
N SER A 254 25.17 5.98 -14.79
CA SER A 254 25.22 6.97 -15.86
C SER A 254 23.83 7.45 -16.27
N LEU A 255 23.70 8.76 -16.44
CA LEU A 255 22.50 9.37 -16.98
C LEU A 255 22.40 9.03 -18.48
N VAL A 256 21.28 8.43 -18.89
CA VAL A 256 20.95 8.22 -20.31
C VAL A 256 20.34 9.49 -20.90
N SER A 257 19.37 10.07 -20.20
CA SER A 257 18.72 11.35 -20.56
C SER A 257 17.97 11.91 -19.36
N THR A 258 17.61 13.18 -19.41
CA THR A 258 16.52 13.72 -18.60
C THR A 258 15.21 13.67 -19.40
N LEU A 259 14.09 13.47 -18.69
CA LEU A 259 12.76 13.38 -19.26
C LEU A 259 11.89 14.51 -18.71
N ALA A 260 11.06 15.10 -19.57
CA ALA A 260 10.08 16.11 -19.18
C ALA A 260 8.82 15.46 -18.60
N LYS A 261 8.05 16.21 -17.83
CA LYS A 261 6.75 15.78 -17.33
C LYS A 261 5.83 15.41 -18.50
N LYS A 262 4.98 14.41 -18.29
CA LYS A 262 4.09 13.80 -19.31
C LYS A 262 4.80 13.07 -20.45
N THR A 263 6.12 12.87 -20.40
CA THR A 263 6.80 12.02 -21.39
C THR A 263 6.23 10.60 -21.32
N PRO A 264 5.68 10.05 -22.41
CA PRO A 264 5.16 8.69 -22.43
C PRO A 264 6.29 7.67 -22.56
N LEU A 265 6.18 6.59 -21.80
CA LEU A 265 7.12 5.48 -21.76
C LEU A 265 6.37 4.15 -21.85
N ILE A 266 7.07 3.11 -22.28
CA ILE A 266 6.60 1.72 -22.29
C ILE A 266 7.47 0.93 -21.32
N ILE A 267 6.82 0.14 -20.46
CA ILE A 267 7.48 -0.79 -19.55
C ILE A 267 8.04 -1.97 -20.34
N GLU A 268 9.34 -2.27 -20.18
CA GLU A 268 10.02 -3.34 -20.93
C GLU A 268 10.13 -4.65 -20.15
N GLY A 269 9.86 -4.64 -18.84
CA GLY A 269 10.01 -5.80 -17.98
C GLY A 269 9.59 -5.54 -16.54
N LYS A 270 9.80 -6.55 -15.69
CA LYS A 270 9.53 -6.46 -14.25
C LYS A 270 10.42 -5.41 -13.60
N PHE A 271 9.94 -4.81 -12.53
CA PHE A 271 10.77 -3.94 -11.72
C PHE A 271 11.92 -4.69 -11.06
N VAL A 272 12.95 -3.94 -10.68
CA VAL A 272 14.10 -4.39 -9.89
C VAL A 272 14.35 -3.39 -8.77
N TYR A 273 15.07 -3.82 -7.73
CA TYR A 273 15.36 -2.96 -6.57
C TYR A 273 16.62 -2.12 -6.80
N ASP A 274 16.79 -1.08 -5.97
CA ASP A 274 17.89 -0.13 -6.13
C ASP A 274 19.26 -0.81 -5.89
N GLN A 275 20.21 -0.62 -6.79
CA GLN A 275 21.56 -1.17 -6.67
C GLN A 275 22.53 -0.25 -5.91
N SER A 276 22.09 0.95 -5.51
CA SER A 276 22.91 1.89 -4.74
C SER A 276 23.03 1.40 -3.30
N SER A 277 24.21 0.90 -2.93
CA SER A 277 24.49 0.30 -1.61
C SER A 277 24.29 1.24 -0.41
N ASN A 278 24.22 2.55 -0.64
CA ASN A 278 24.07 3.58 0.39
C ASN A 278 22.74 4.35 0.32
N LYS A 279 21.74 3.85 -0.42
CA LYS A 279 20.43 4.49 -0.56
C LYS A 279 19.32 3.63 0.01
N GLU A 280 18.50 4.26 0.83
CA GLU A 280 17.29 3.69 1.43
C GLU A 280 16.04 4.01 0.59
N ASN A 281 16.16 3.80 -0.73
CA ASN A 281 15.06 4.08 -1.66
C ASN A 281 14.00 2.98 -1.56
N GLN A 282 12.76 3.36 -1.21
CA GLN A 282 11.64 2.41 -1.13
C GLN A 282 10.99 2.10 -2.48
N PHE A 283 11.08 3.06 -3.41
CA PHE A 283 10.66 2.86 -4.79
C PHE A 283 11.50 1.75 -5.45
N VAL A 284 10.94 1.18 -6.50
CA VAL A 284 11.62 0.22 -7.40
C VAL A 284 11.97 0.89 -8.72
N TRP A 285 12.80 0.24 -9.53
CA TRP A 285 13.19 0.71 -10.86
C TRP A 285 12.54 -0.14 -11.94
N TYR A 286 11.95 0.49 -12.95
CA TYR A 286 11.44 -0.18 -14.13
C TYR A 286 12.38 0.00 -15.32
N PRO A 287 12.71 -1.08 -16.06
CA PRO A 287 13.26 -0.92 -17.40
C PRO A 287 12.17 -0.38 -18.32
N VAL A 288 12.48 0.68 -19.06
CA VAL A 288 11.53 1.40 -19.92
C VAL A 288 12.17 1.81 -21.22
N ARG A 289 11.32 2.08 -22.22
CA ARG A 289 11.70 2.77 -23.44
C ARG A 289 10.73 3.90 -23.78
N THR A 290 11.25 4.91 -24.46
CA THR A 290 10.40 5.92 -25.12
C THR A 290 9.55 5.31 -26.25
N ILE A 291 8.40 5.91 -26.56
CA ILE A 291 7.50 5.43 -27.62
C ILE A 291 8.19 5.30 -28.98
N ASN A 292 9.07 6.25 -29.32
CA ASN A 292 9.87 6.24 -30.55
C ASN A 292 11.08 5.29 -30.51
N GLN A 293 11.25 4.53 -29.41
CA GLN A 293 12.31 3.55 -29.18
C GLN A 293 13.74 4.12 -29.16
N LYS A 294 13.92 5.44 -29.16
CA LYS A 294 15.26 6.06 -29.22
C LYS A 294 16.01 5.97 -27.89
N LEU A 295 15.29 6.05 -26.78
CA LEU A 295 15.86 5.95 -25.44
C LEU A 295 15.34 4.69 -24.74
N VAL A 296 16.27 3.94 -24.15
CA VAL A 296 16.05 2.76 -23.30
C VAL A 296 16.87 2.94 -22.02
N GLY A 297 16.30 2.61 -20.88
CA GLY A 297 16.99 2.69 -19.59
C GLY A 297 16.08 2.32 -18.42
N TYR A 298 16.48 2.72 -17.22
CA TYR A 298 15.74 2.50 -15.99
C TYR A 298 15.18 3.83 -15.47
N ILE A 299 13.92 3.80 -15.05
CA ILE A 299 13.26 4.92 -14.38
C ILE A 299 12.75 4.49 -13.01
N SER A 300 12.86 5.38 -12.02
CA SER A 300 12.31 5.14 -10.69
C SER A 300 10.78 5.18 -10.75
N SER A 301 10.16 4.19 -10.11
CA SER A 301 8.70 4.09 -9.94
C SER A 301 8.11 5.28 -9.20
N ALA A 302 8.90 6.04 -8.44
CA ALA A 302 8.48 7.27 -7.78
C ALA A 302 8.03 8.37 -8.76
N TYR A 303 8.44 8.29 -10.03
CA TYR A 303 8.24 9.33 -11.04
C TYR A 303 7.40 8.90 -12.25
N ILE A 304 6.67 7.80 -12.13
CA ILE A 304 5.80 7.32 -13.20
C ILE A 304 4.41 7.02 -12.65
N THR A 305 3.42 7.12 -13.52
CA THR A 305 2.06 6.68 -13.24
C THR A 305 1.50 5.97 -14.47
N LYS A 306 0.66 4.96 -14.26
CA LYS A 306 0.01 4.25 -15.35
C LYS A 306 -0.85 5.22 -16.16
N VAL A 307 -0.75 5.15 -17.48
CA VAL A 307 -1.73 5.75 -18.38
C VAL A 307 -2.91 4.81 -18.41
N GLU A 308 -3.99 5.23 -17.77
CA GLU A 308 -5.24 4.49 -17.86
C GLU A 308 -5.88 4.78 -19.21
N LYS A 309 -6.36 3.71 -19.86
CA LYS A 309 -7.09 3.82 -21.11
C LYS A 309 -8.57 3.90 -20.77
N VAL A 310 -9.22 4.99 -21.15
CA VAL A 310 -10.68 5.02 -21.21
C VAL A 310 -11.09 4.03 -22.30
N THR A 311 -11.71 2.92 -21.90
CA THR A 311 -12.17 1.86 -22.81
C THR A 311 -13.62 2.02 -23.21
N GLY A 312 -14.36 2.87 -22.49
CA GLY A 312 -15.78 3.15 -22.71
C GLY A 312 -16.23 4.35 -21.89
N VAL A 313 -17.44 4.84 -22.15
CA VAL A 313 -18.10 5.84 -21.32
C VAL A 313 -19.53 5.37 -21.09
N ASP A 314 -19.83 5.03 -19.85
CA ASP A 314 -21.18 4.71 -19.40
C ASP A 314 -21.93 6.02 -19.13
N ILE A 315 -23.06 6.21 -19.81
CA ILE A 315 -23.92 7.37 -19.59
C ILE A 315 -25.23 6.87 -18.99
N THR A 316 -25.50 7.31 -17.77
CA THR A 316 -26.78 7.07 -17.09
C THR A 316 -27.56 8.37 -17.00
N ARG A 317 -28.88 8.27 -16.88
CA ARG A 317 -29.79 9.41 -16.65
C ARG A 317 -30.59 9.16 -15.39
N ASP A 318 -30.87 10.22 -14.66
CA ASP A 318 -31.68 10.17 -13.43
C ASP A 318 -33.15 9.79 -13.70
N ILE A 319 -33.67 10.09 -14.90
CA ILE A 319 -35.06 9.86 -15.28
C ILE A 319 -35.16 9.06 -16.60
N GLU A 320 -35.77 7.88 -16.54
CA GLU A 320 -35.95 7.01 -17.73
C GLU A 320 -37.00 7.54 -18.71
N THR A 321 -38.09 8.16 -18.22
CA THR A 321 -39.19 8.65 -19.06
C THR A 321 -39.53 10.09 -18.68
N PRO A 322 -38.80 11.08 -19.22
CA PRO A 322 -38.97 12.48 -18.84
C PRO A 322 -40.28 13.07 -19.39
N LYS A 323 -40.88 13.99 -18.62
CA LYS A 323 -42.03 14.77 -19.08
C LYS A 323 -41.56 16.04 -19.79
N VAL A 324 -42.43 16.61 -20.63
CA VAL A 324 -42.16 17.90 -21.30
C VAL A 324 -41.92 18.97 -20.24
N GLY A 325 -40.78 19.67 -20.34
CA GLY A 325 -40.36 20.72 -19.40
C GLY A 325 -39.65 20.22 -18.14
N GLN A 326 -39.42 18.91 -18.00
CA GLN A 326 -38.66 18.34 -16.89
C GLN A 326 -37.16 18.37 -17.17
N GLU A 327 -36.37 18.86 -16.20
CA GLU A 327 -34.91 18.78 -16.24
C GLU A 327 -34.45 17.33 -16.05
N ILE A 328 -33.42 16.93 -16.78
CA ILE A 328 -32.83 15.58 -16.75
C ILE A 328 -31.34 15.72 -16.53
N THR A 329 -30.81 14.96 -15.58
CA THR A 329 -29.38 14.91 -15.30
C THR A 329 -28.77 13.68 -15.94
N PHE A 330 -27.71 13.88 -16.74
CA PHE A 330 -26.88 12.79 -17.24
C PHE A 330 -25.63 12.67 -16.38
N THR A 331 -25.31 11.44 -15.97
CA THR A 331 -24.05 11.10 -15.30
C THR A 331 -23.23 10.22 -16.23
N GLY A 332 -22.09 10.74 -16.68
CA GLY A 332 -21.09 9.97 -17.42
C GLY A 332 -20.05 9.38 -16.48
N LYS A 333 -19.65 8.13 -16.70
CA LYS A 333 -18.55 7.45 -16.00
C LYS A 333 -17.62 6.83 -17.03
N ALA A 334 -16.32 7.15 -16.97
CA ALA A 334 -15.33 6.51 -17.83
C ALA A 334 -15.11 5.05 -17.39
N GLU A 335 -15.19 4.11 -18.33
CA GLU A 335 -14.81 2.72 -18.11
C GLU A 335 -13.31 2.53 -18.39
N GLY A 336 -12.65 1.63 -17.66
CA GLY A 336 -11.22 1.34 -17.83
C GLY A 336 -10.27 2.40 -17.24
N SER A 337 -10.82 3.50 -16.71
CA SER A 337 -10.12 4.55 -15.98
C SER A 337 -10.54 4.53 -14.50
N SER A 338 -9.58 4.69 -13.59
CA SER A 338 -9.83 4.96 -12.18
C SER A 338 -10.07 6.44 -11.90
N GLN A 339 -9.87 7.31 -12.91
CA GLN A 339 -10.24 8.71 -12.83
C GLN A 339 -11.77 8.90 -12.96
N PRO A 340 -12.38 9.75 -12.11
CA PRO A 340 -13.81 10.05 -12.15
C PRO A 340 -14.26 10.72 -13.46
#